data_AF-A0A9Q1GEF0-F1
#
_entry.id   AF-A0A9Q1GEF0-F1
#
_cell.length_a   1.000
_cell.length_b   1.000
_cell.length_c   1.000
_cell.angle_alpha   90.00
_cell.angle_beta   90.00
_cell.angle_gamma   90.00
#
_symmetry.space_group_name_H-M   'P 1'
#
loop_
_entity.id
_entity.type
_entity.pdbx_description
1 polymer ?
#
loop_
_entity_poly.entity_id
_entity_poly.type
_entity_poly.pdbx_seq_one_letter_code
_entity_poly.pdbx_strand_id
1 'polypeptide(L)'
;MSYKDILKSLALQGIIITERHLNRLLRARSLHRRRYDLDAGIDFIVDQLQGSGKDHGYRWMYTKCKQHGICIRKEDVRILLSLLDPIGSQVRQTRRLRRRQYFAQGPNFVWHIDSYDKLKPYGICINGCIDGFSRHIIWLQAALTNSDPKVIGGYFVEAVERCGGCPRLVRTDMGTENVVVRDIQRYLRRNDVDDRAAERSYVTGASTANQRIESWWGVMRKEGIDPWITLLGELKDEGFFSGDFVDKALSQFCFMPIIQEVLNDIQGVWNAHRIRPSKNTNVPSGIPDVMYLAPHLWGAEDCLVPLTEDLTTSLLLSLHSPLLLQTGKVLSAVYCREQCVLGRDLLAFMCIEYIQQFICVHRIEVLQSLQKDRSFLL
;
A
#
# COMPACT_ATOMS: atom_id res chain seq x y z
N MET A 1 17.67 -39.11 1.74
CA MET A 1 19.06 -38.65 1.93
C MET A 1 19.94 -39.77 1.41
N SER A 2 20.83 -39.49 0.46
CA SER A 2 21.74 -40.49 -0.08
C SER A 2 22.92 -40.70 0.88
N TYR A 3 23.64 -41.83 0.76
CA TYR A 3 24.86 -42.06 1.55
C TYR A 3 25.92 -40.96 1.30
N LYS A 4 26.00 -40.44 0.07
CA LYS A 4 26.88 -39.31 -0.27
C LYS A 4 26.51 -38.03 0.49
N ASP A 5 25.22 -37.77 0.69
CA ASP A 5 24.76 -36.60 1.45
C ASP A 5 25.10 -36.73 2.94
N ILE A 6 24.98 -37.95 3.51
CA ILE A 6 25.37 -38.22 4.90
C ILE A 6 26.86 -38.02 5.08
N LEU A 7 27.69 -38.55 4.18
CA LEU A 7 29.14 -38.39 4.23
C LEU A 7 29.56 -36.93 4.12
N LYS A 8 28.95 -36.16 3.20
CA LYS A 8 29.20 -34.71 3.09
C LYS A 8 28.80 -33.96 4.36
N SER A 9 27.66 -34.31 4.95
CA SER A 9 27.18 -33.66 6.17
C SER A 9 28.05 -33.98 7.39
N LEU A 10 28.59 -35.19 7.47
CA LEU A 10 29.57 -35.57 8.50
C LEU A 10 30.92 -34.89 8.29
N ALA A 11 31.37 -34.75 7.03
CA ALA A 11 32.60 -34.04 6.70
C ALA A 11 32.53 -32.55 7.09
N LEU A 12 31.37 -31.90 6.93
CA LEU A 12 31.13 -30.53 7.43
C LEU A 12 31.25 -30.41 8.96
N GLN A 13 31.06 -31.51 9.69
CA GLN A 13 31.22 -31.59 11.15
C GLN A 13 32.60 -32.14 11.56
N GLY A 14 33.55 -32.21 10.62
CA GLY A 14 34.91 -32.68 10.87
C GLY A 14 35.07 -34.21 10.94
N ILE A 15 34.02 -34.99 10.67
CA ILE A 15 34.04 -36.46 10.70
C ILE A 15 34.19 -37.00 9.28
N ILE A 16 35.42 -37.40 8.93
CA ILE A 16 35.73 -38.00 7.61
C ILE A 16 35.75 -39.53 7.74
N ILE A 17 34.70 -40.18 7.24
CA ILE A 17 34.58 -41.65 7.25
C ILE A 17 34.30 -42.17 5.84
N THR A 18 34.67 -43.42 5.56
CA THR A 18 34.34 -44.08 4.29
C THR A 18 32.89 -44.59 4.28
N GLU A 19 32.29 -44.75 3.10
CA GLU A 19 30.93 -45.29 2.97
C GLU A 19 30.78 -46.68 3.61
N ARG A 20 31.83 -47.51 3.54
CA ARG A 20 31.89 -48.82 4.21
C ARG A 20 31.80 -48.69 5.73
N HIS A 21 32.52 -47.72 6.31
CA HIS A 21 32.47 -47.46 7.74
C HIS A 21 31.10 -46.89 8.16
N LEU A 22 30.55 -45.97 7.37
CA LEU A 22 29.18 -45.46 7.58
C LEU A 22 28.16 -46.60 7.62
N ASN A 23 28.22 -47.53 6.65
CA ASN A 23 27.32 -48.68 6.62
C ASN A 23 27.46 -49.59 7.85
N ARG A 24 28.69 -49.79 8.34
CA ARG A 24 28.92 -50.54 9.59
C ARG A 24 28.29 -49.85 10.80
N LEU A 25 28.46 -48.53 10.92
CA LEU A 25 27.89 -47.74 12.02
C LEU A 25 26.36 -47.73 12.00
N LEU A 26 25.76 -47.58 10.81
CA LEU A 26 24.31 -47.62 10.66
C LEU A 26 23.75 -48.98 11.06
N ARG A 27 24.38 -50.09 10.66
CA ARG A 27 23.99 -51.45 11.07
C ARG A 27 24.15 -51.68 12.57
N ALA A 28 25.28 -51.26 13.14
CA ALA A 28 25.54 -51.41 14.58
C ALA A 28 24.54 -50.62 15.44
N ARG A 29 23.96 -49.55 14.90
CA ARG A 29 22.93 -48.72 15.57
C ARG A 29 21.50 -49.02 15.11
N SER A 30 21.28 -50.08 14.34
CA SER A 30 19.95 -50.44 13.78
C SER A 30 19.26 -49.28 13.03
N LEU A 31 20.05 -48.39 12.43
CA LEU A 31 19.55 -47.25 11.66
C LEU A 31 19.30 -47.69 10.23
N HIS A 32 18.03 -48.00 9.94
CA HIS A 32 17.58 -48.42 8.63
C HIS A 32 16.83 -47.30 7.89
N ARG A 33 16.74 -47.43 6.57
CA ARG A 33 15.87 -46.57 5.78
C ARG A 33 14.43 -46.79 6.24
N ARG A 34 13.71 -45.71 6.52
CA ARG A 34 12.29 -45.76 6.89
C ARG A 34 11.51 -46.52 5.81
N ARG A 35 10.61 -47.39 6.25
CA ARG A 35 9.74 -48.17 5.36
C ARG A 35 8.64 -47.27 4.82
N TYR A 36 8.25 -47.54 3.58
CA TYR A 36 7.10 -46.90 2.97
C TYR A 36 5.84 -47.23 3.77
N ASP A 37 5.07 -46.21 4.10
CA ASP A 37 3.86 -46.33 4.93
C ASP A 37 2.78 -45.42 4.34
N LEU A 38 1.82 -46.04 3.65
CA LEU A 38 0.73 -45.32 2.99
C LEU A 38 -0.36 -44.97 4.00
N ASP A 39 -0.68 -45.88 4.92
CA ASP A 39 -1.78 -45.72 5.88
C ASP A 39 -1.48 -44.57 6.84
N ALA A 40 -0.25 -44.51 7.39
CA ALA A 40 0.18 -43.38 8.20
C ALA A 40 0.18 -42.05 7.41
N GLY A 41 0.40 -42.11 6.09
CA GLY A 41 0.31 -40.96 5.21
C GLY A 41 -1.13 -40.49 4.98
N ILE A 42 -2.08 -41.41 4.83
CA ILE A 42 -3.51 -41.11 4.70
C ILE A 42 -4.00 -40.45 5.98
N ASP A 43 -3.78 -41.08 7.14
CA ASP A 43 -4.24 -40.58 8.44
C ASP A 43 -3.69 -39.18 8.72
N PHE A 44 -2.40 -38.96 8.45
CA PHE A 44 -1.77 -37.66 8.61
C PHE A 44 -2.36 -36.61 7.66
N ILE A 45 -2.60 -36.94 6.39
CA ILE A 45 -3.19 -35.99 5.45
C ILE A 45 -4.61 -35.64 5.87
N VAL A 46 -5.42 -36.62 6.27
CA VAL A 46 -6.80 -36.40 6.74
C VAL A 46 -6.82 -35.47 7.96
N ASP A 47 -5.98 -35.72 8.96
CA ASP A 47 -5.81 -34.83 10.12
C ASP A 47 -5.42 -33.41 9.70
N GLN A 48 -4.41 -33.28 8.84
CA GLN A 48 -3.95 -31.96 8.39
C GLN A 48 -5.03 -31.19 7.61
N LEU A 49 -5.88 -31.88 6.84
CA LEU A 49 -6.98 -31.28 6.10
C LEU A 49 -8.07 -30.70 7.02
N GLN A 50 -8.19 -31.15 8.27
CA GLN A 50 -9.09 -30.54 9.27
C GLN A 50 -8.58 -29.17 9.76
N GLY A 51 -7.30 -28.85 9.54
CA GLY A 51 -6.68 -27.61 9.98
C GLY A 51 -6.15 -26.73 8.84
N SER A 52 -5.02 -26.08 9.07
CA SER A 52 -4.32 -25.25 8.07
C SER A 52 -3.71 -26.07 6.92
N GLY A 53 -3.74 -27.41 7.00
CA GLY A 53 -3.29 -28.31 5.94
C GLY A 53 -4.10 -28.22 4.65
N LYS A 54 -5.37 -27.81 4.73
CA LYS A 54 -6.26 -27.64 3.56
C LYS A 54 -5.72 -26.70 2.49
N ASP A 55 -4.96 -25.67 2.90
CA ASP A 55 -4.43 -24.66 1.99
C ASP A 55 -3.09 -25.07 1.36
N HIS A 56 -2.43 -26.13 1.87
CA HIS A 56 -1.10 -26.54 1.44
C HIS A 56 -1.10 -27.48 0.23
N GLY A 57 -0.39 -27.09 -0.84
CA GLY A 57 -0.21 -27.95 -2.02
C GLY A 57 0.58 -29.24 -1.75
N TYR A 58 0.48 -30.23 -2.65
CA TYR A 58 1.06 -31.56 -2.46
C TYR A 58 2.57 -31.58 -2.19
N ARG A 59 3.33 -30.62 -2.73
CA ARG A 59 4.77 -30.50 -2.44
C ARG A 59 5.02 -30.15 -0.97
N TRP A 60 4.21 -29.25 -0.41
CA TRP A 60 4.31 -28.84 0.98
C TRP A 60 3.81 -29.93 1.91
N MET A 61 2.68 -30.56 1.57
CA MET A 61 2.14 -31.69 2.33
C MET A 61 3.13 -32.87 2.36
N TYR A 62 3.81 -33.16 1.24
CA TYR A 62 4.88 -34.15 1.19
C TYR A 62 6.05 -33.81 2.13
N THR A 63 6.45 -32.54 2.20
CA THR A 63 7.48 -32.08 3.15
C THR A 63 7.03 -32.26 4.60
N LYS A 64 5.76 -31.95 4.92
CA LYS A 64 5.18 -32.19 6.25
C LYS A 64 5.22 -33.67 6.62
N CYS A 65 4.78 -34.55 5.72
CA CYS A 65 4.87 -36.00 5.91
C CYS A 65 6.32 -36.42 6.27
N LYS A 66 7.30 -35.91 5.50
CA LYS A 66 8.72 -36.21 5.72
C LYS A 66 9.25 -35.70 7.07
N GLN A 67 8.83 -34.50 7.51
CA GLN A 67 9.21 -33.91 8.80
C GLN A 67 8.61 -34.69 9.98
N HIS A 68 7.35 -35.13 9.86
CA HIS A 68 6.69 -36.03 10.82
C HIS A 68 7.14 -37.49 10.71
N GLY A 69 8.12 -37.75 9.85
CA GLY A 69 8.78 -39.03 9.72
C GLY A 69 8.05 -40.09 8.91
N ILE A 70 6.97 -39.72 8.25
CA ILE A 70 6.18 -40.57 7.37
C ILE A 70 6.91 -40.71 6.03
N CYS A 71 7.16 -41.95 5.62
CA CYS A 71 7.80 -42.24 4.34
C CYS A 71 6.73 -42.60 3.29
N ILE A 72 6.33 -41.61 2.50
CA ILE A 72 5.35 -41.78 1.41
C ILE A 72 5.96 -41.26 0.11
N ARG A 73 5.53 -41.72 -1.07
CA ARG A 73 6.00 -41.11 -2.33
C ARG A 73 5.25 -39.81 -2.56
N LYS A 74 5.95 -38.83 -3.11
CA LYS A 74 5.37 -37.53 -3.45
C LYS A 74 4.15 -37.64 -4.39
N GLU A 75 4.18 -38.63 -5.27
CA GLU A 75 3.07 -38.90 -6.20
C GLU A 75 1.83 -39.44 -5.48
N ASP A 76 2.01 -40.32 -4.50
CA ASP A 76 0.90 -40.81 -3.69
C ASP A 76 0.27 -39.65 -2.90
N VAL A 77 1.07 -38.73 -2.33
CA VAL A 77 0.54 -37.50 -1.69
C VAL A 77 -0.27 -36.65 -2.67
N ARG A 78 0.16 -36.54 -3.93
CA ARG A 78 -0.58 -35.81 -4.97
C ARG A 78 -1.93 -36.47 -5.25
N ILE A 79 -1.95 -37.79 -5.41
CA ILE A 79 -3.15 -38.57 -5.68
C ILE A 79 -4.10 -38.51 -4.47
N LEU A 80 -3.60 -38.76 -3.26
CA LEU A 80 -4.37 -38.68 -2.02
C LEU A 80 -5.02 -37.31 -1.83
N LEU A 81 -4.28 -36.21 -2.04
CA LEU A 81 -4.88 -34.88 -1.95
C LEU A 81 -5.96 -34.64 -3.02
N SER A 82 -5.82 -35.19 -4.23
CA SER A 82 -6.88 -35.09 -5.24
C SER A 82 -8.12 -35.92 -4.91
N LEU A 83 -7.97 -37.01 -4.16
CA LEU A 83 -9.07 -37.86 -3.72
C LEU A 83 -9.76 -37.33 -2.46
N LEU A 84 -8.98 -36.84 -1.50
CA LEU A 84 -9.45 -36.36 -0.20
C LEU A 84 -9.95 -34.89 -0.25
N ASP A 85 -9.39 -34.07 -1.13
CA ASP A 85 -9.78 -32.67 -1.35
C ASP A 85 -9.87 -32.35 -2.86
N PRO A 86 -10.85 -32.93 -3.58
CA PRO A 86 -10.99 -32.72 -5.02
C PRO A 86 -11.30 -31.26 -5.35
N ILE A 87 -12.08 -30.58 -4.51
CA ILE A 87 -12.46 -29.17 -4.68
C ILE A 87 -11.25 -28.26 -4.50
N GLY A 88 -10.54 -28.35 -3.38
CA GLY A 88 -9.37 -27.51 -3.13
C GLY A 88 -8.22 -27.83 -4.08
N SER A 89 -8.07 -29.07 -4.54
CA SER A 89 -7.13 -29.44 -5.61
C SER A 89 -7.47 -28.74 -6.93
N GLN A 90 -8.74 -28.77 -7.37
CA GLN A 90 -9.20 -28.04 -8.56
C GLN A 90 -9.02 -26.53 -8.42
N VAL A 91 -9.44 -25.95 -7.30
CA VAL A 91 -9.28 -24.51 -7.03
C VAL A 91 -7.83 -24.08 -7.17
N ARG A 92 -6.87 -24.87 -6.65
CA ARG A 92 -5.43 -24.58 -6.77
C ARG A 92 -4.89 -24.75 -8.20
N GLN A 93 -5.39 -25.72 -8.96
CA GLN A 93 -5.01 -25.89 -10.37
C GLN A 93 -5.46 -24.73 -11.25
N THR A 94 -6.61 -24.12 -10.95
CA THR A 94 -7.14 -23.01 -11.78
C THR A 94 -6.31 -21.73 -11.70
N ARG A 95 -5.38 -21.59 -10.74
CA ARG A 95 -4.56 -20.38 -10.49
C ARG A 95 -5.37 -19.06 -10.48
N ARG A 96 -6.67 -19.13 -10.28
CA ARG A 96 -7.56 -18.00 -10.43
C ARG A 96 -7.70 -17.32 -9.08
N LEU A 97 -7.10 -16.14 -8.95
CA LEU A 97 -7.40 -15.21 -7.86
C LEU A 97 -8.92 -15.06 -7.77
N ARG A 98 -9.51 -15.50 -6.64
CA ARG A 98 -10.91 -15.21 -6.35
C ARG A 98 -11.01 -13.72 -6.07
N ARG A 99 -11.41 -12.95 -7.09
CA ARG A 99 -11.73 -11.53 -6.95
C ARG A 99 -12.90 -11.42 -5.98
N ARG A 100 -12.70 -10.69 -4.87
CA ARG A 100 -13.79 -10.34 -3.96
C ARG A 100 -14.82 -9.52 -4.72
N GLN A 101 -16.10 -9.74 -4.49
CA GLN A 101 -17.12 -8.82 -4.99
C GLN A 101 -17.04 -7.55 -4.15
N TYR A 102 -16.50 -6.49 -4.74
CA TYR A 102 -16.57 -5.15 -4.18
C TYR A 102 -17.94 -4.55 -4.52
N PHE A 103 -18.60 -3.93 -3.54
CA PHE A 103 -19.89 -3.26 -3.72
C PHE A 103 -19.92 -1.95 -2.91
N ALA A 104 -20.41 -0.89 -3.54
CA ALA A 104 -20.71 0.40 -2.90
C ALA A 104 -22.03 0.91 -3.50
N GLN A 105 -22.91 1.47 -2.67
CA GLN A 105 -24.27 1.86 -3.08
C GLN A 105 -24.29 3.09 -4.00
N GLY A 106 -23.32 3.98 -3.83
CA GLY A 106 -23.17 5.22 -4.58
C GLY A 106 -21.93 5.99 -4.09
N PRO A 107 -21.66 7.18 -4.65
CA PRO A 107 -20.62 8.08 -4.14
C PRO A 107 -20.84 8.39 -2.66
N ASN A 108 -19.76 8.65 -1.93
CA ASN A 108 -19.77 8.96 -0.49
C ASN A 108 -20.29 7.83 0.41
N PHE A 109 -20.55 6.66 -0.15
CA PHE A 109 -20.91 5.49 0.64
C PHE A 109 -19.70 4.96 1.44
N VAL A 110 -18.56 4.78 0.76
CA VAL A 110 -17.28 4.42 1.42
C VAL A 110 -16.15 5.27 0.88
N TRP A 111 -15.44 5.96 1.77
CA TRP A 111 -14.15 6.59 1.47
C TRP A 111 -13.01 5.67 1.92
N HIS A 112 -12.05 5.42 1.02
CA HIS A 112 -10.88 4.58 1.27
C HIS A 112 -9.66 5.48 1.45
N ILE A 113 -9.10 5.51 2.68
CA ILE A 113 -7.95 6.34 3.03
C ILE A 113 -6.72 5.44 3.21
N ASP A 114 -5.58 5.88 2.68
CA ASP A 114 -4.32 5.16 2.80
C ASP A 114 -3.12 6.10 2.60
N SER A 115 -1.94 5.64 3.02
CA SER A 115 -0.66 6.32 2.85
C SER A 115 0.30 5.52 1.97
N TYR A 116 0.97 6.21 1.06
CA TYR A 116 1.97 5.67 0.16
C TYR A 116 3.39 6.07 0.59
N ASP A 117 4.18 5.05 0.97
CA ASP A 117 5.43 5.25 1.71
C ASP A 117 6.71 5.09 0.86
N LYS A 118 6.61 5.00 -0.47
CA LYS A 118 7.82 4.79 -1.30
C LYS A 118 8.80 5.95 -1.30
N LEU A 119 8.34 7.17 -1.03
CA LEU A 119 9.18 8.35 -0.87
C LEU A 119 9.55 8.66 0.58
N LYS A 120 8.99 7.89 1.54
CA LYS A 120 9.23 8.09 2.98
C LYS A 120 10.70 8.01 3.39
N PRO A 121 11.56 7.16 2.78
CA PRO A 121 13.00 7.21 3.05
C PRO A 121 13.64 8.58 2.80
N TYR A 122 13.06 9.39 1.91
CA TYR A 122 13.49 10.73 1.54
C TYR A 122 12.75 11.85 2.28
N GLY A 123 11.96 11.49 3.30
CA GLY A 123 11.21 12.45 4.12
C GLY A 123 9.86 12.87 3.54
N ILE A 124 9.43 12.33 2.41
CA ILE A 124 8.16 12.71 1.77
C ILE A 124 7.19 11.54 1.85
N CYS A 125 6.06 11.74 2.51
CA CYS A 125 4.96 10.79 2.53
C CYS A 125 3.87 11.28 1.58
N ILE A 126 3.10 10.36 0.97
CA ILE A 126 1.90 10.73 0.21
C ILE A 126 0.70 10.12 0.93
N ASN A 127 -0.33 10.91 1.18
CA ASN A 127 -1.60 10.43 1.72
C ASN A 127 -2.70 10.70 0.70
N GLY A 128 -3.66 9.78 0.59
CA GLY A 128 -4.74 9.93 -0.37
C GLY A 128 -6.04 9.34 0.14
N CYS A 129 -7.12 9.75 -0.52
CA CYS A 129 -8.44 9.20 -0.31
C CYS A 129 -9.19 9.09 -1.62
N ILE A 130 -9.83 7.94 -1.81
CA ILE A 130 -10.59 7.62 -3.01
C ILE A 130 -12.01 7.19 -2.65
N ASP A 131 -12.98 7.68 -3.41
CA ASP A 131 -14.36 7.23 -3.31
C ASP A 131 -14.50 5.77 -3.81
N GLY A 132 -15.20 4.96 -3.04
CA GLY A 132 -15.35 3.54 -3.30
C GLY A 132 -16.19 3.18 -4.53
N PHE A 133 -17.14 4.04 -4.90
CA PHE A 133 -18.07 3.83 -6.01
C PHE A 133 -17.51 4.41 -7.31
N SER A 134 -17.30 5.74 -7.34
CA SER A 134 -16.89 6.50 -8.52
C SER A 134 -15.40 6.38 -8.81
N ARG A 135 -14.58 6.04 -7.81
CA ARG A 135 -13.11 6.14 -7.87
C ARG A 135 -12.60 7.56 -8.05
N HIS A 136 -13.42 8.55 -7.70
CA HIS A 136 -13.01 9.94 -7.61
C HIS A 136 -11.99 10.09 -6.48
N ILE A 137 -10.86 10.74 -6.76
CA ILE A 137 -9.85 11.05 -5.76
C ILE A 137 -10.29 12.30 -5.03
N ILE A 138 -10.60 12.14 -3.74
CA ILE A 138 -11.11 13.19 -2.88
C ILE A 138 -9.94 14.08 -2.46
N TRP A 139 -8.84 13.51 -1.99
CA TRP A 139 -7.60 14.25 -1.79
C TRP A 139 -6.38 13.40 -2.11
N LEU A 140 -5.29 14.09 -2.41
CA LEU A 140 -3.98 13.52 -2.67
C LEU A 140 -2.90 14.54 -2.26
N GLN A 141 -2.23 14.27 -1.14
CA GLN A 141 -1.38 15.25 -0.47
C GLN A 141 0.00 14.67 -0.17
N ALA A 142 1.04 15.41 -0.51
CA ALA A 142 2.39 15.21 -0.02
C ALA A 142 2.50 15.80 1.40
N ALA A 143 3.07 15.02 2.32
CA ALA A 143 3.16 15.31 3.73
C ALA A 143 4.58 15.07 4.25
N LEU A 144 4.97 15.83 5.27
CA LEU A 144 6.24 15.65 5.97
C LEU A 144 6.27 14.33 6.78
N THR A 145 5.09 13.91 7.26
CA THR A 145 4.93 12.70 8.05
C THR A 145 3.54 12.11 7.82
N ASN A 146 3.45 10.79 7.79
CA ASN A 146 2.20 10.05 7.85
C ASN A 146 1.97 9.39 9.21
N SER A 147 2.86 9.63 10.19
CA SER A 147 2.79 9.00 11.51
C SER A 147 2.06 9.86 12.54
N ASP A 148 1.88 11.16 12.26
CA ASP A 148 1.06 12.05 13.09
C ASP A 148 -0.42 11.95 12.67
N PRO A 149 -1.30 11.42 13.53
CA PRO A 149 -2.71 11.28 13.22
C PRO A 149 -3.42 12.61 12.91
N LYS A 150 -2.89 13.74 13.39
CA LYS A 150 -3.49 15.06 13.15
C LYS A 150 -3.35 15.50 11.70
N VAL A 151 -2.29 15.08 11.02
CA VAL A 151 -2.07 15.40 9.60
C VAL A 151 -3.17 14.78 8.74
N ILE A 152 -3.38 13.48 8.91
CA ILE A 152 -4.42 12.74 8.17
C ILE A 152 -5.82 13.21 8.60
N GLY A 153 -6.02 13.45 9.90
CA GLY A 153 -7.24 14.07 10.41
C GLY A 153 -7.55 15.42 9.76
N GLY A 154 -6.53 16.27 9.56
CA GLY A 154 -6.64 17.55 8.89
C GLY A 154 -7.12 17.44 7.44
N TYR A 155 -6.52 16.54 6.65
CA TYR A 155 -6.97 16.27 5.29
C TYR A 155 -8.41 15.77 5.24
N PHE A 156 -8.80 14.91 6.20
CA PHE A 156 -10.16 14.43 6.29
C PHE A 156 -11.16 15.55 6.60
N VAL A 157 -10.84 16.45 7.53
CA VAL A 157 -11.71 17.60 7.85
C VAL A 157 -11.81 18.57 6.67
N GLU A 158 -10.69 18.92 6.03
CA GLU A 158 -10.71 19.79 4.84
C GLU A 158 -11.60 19.19 3.74
N ALA A 159 -11.53 17.87 3.54
CA ALA A 159 -12.38 17.17 2.59
C ALA A 159 -13.87 17.20 3.00
N VAL A 160 -14.18 16.96 4.27
CA VAL A 160 -15.55 17.00 4.80
C VAL A 160 -16.15 18.41 4.68
N GLU A 161 -15.38 19.45 5.00
CA GLU A 161 -15.79 20.85 4.86
C GLU A 161 -16.06 21.21 3.39
N ARG A 162 -15.12 20.88 2.49
CA ARG A 162 -15.25 21.15 1.06
C ARG A 162 -16.43 20.40 0.42
N CYS A 163 -16.72 19.18 0.89
CA CYS A 163 -17.86 18.40 0.42
C CYS A 163 -19.19 18.81 1.07
N GLY A 164 -19.17 19.56 2.17
CA GLY A 164 -20.37 19.93 2.93
C GLY A 164 -20.97 18.77 3.75
N GLY A 165 -20.20 17.69 3.96
CA GLY A 165 -20.69 16.46 4.56
C GLY A 165 -19.61 15.40 4.71
N CYS A 166 -19.95 14.32 5.43
CA CYS A 166 -19.07 13.17 5.63
C CYS A 166 -19.59 11.92 4.92
N PRO A 167 -18.74 10.93 4.59
CA PRO A 167 -19.20 9.69 3.99
C PRO A 167 -19.99 8.84 5.00
N ARG A 168 -20.80 7.89 4.53
CA ARG A 168 -21.47 6.93 5.44
C ARG A 168 -20.47 6.04 6.16
N LEU A 169 -19.41 5.65 5.46
CA LEU A 169 -18.36 4.79 5.96
C LEU A 169 -16.98 5.32 5.57
N VAL A 170 -16.06 5.35 6.53
CA VAL A 170 -14.62 5.46 6.26
C VAL A 170 -13.97 4.11 6.42
N ARG A 171 -13.12 3.75 5.46
CA ARG A 171 -12.31 2.54 5.49
C ARG A 171 -10.83 2.91 5.48
N THR A 172 -10.08 2.37 6.43
CA THR A 172 -8.63 2.51 6.48
C THR A 172 -7.98 1.16 6.82
N ASP A 173 -6.66 1.15 6.72
CA ASP A 173 -5.85 0.07 7.25
C ASP A 173 -5.76 0.14 8.78
N MET A 174 -5.29 -0.96 9.38
CA MET A 174 -4.98 -1.04 10.80
C MET A 174 -3.70 -0.23 11.09
N GLY A 175 -3.88 1.06 11.37
CA GLY A 175 -2.78 1.97 11.67
C GLY A 175 -3.16 3.01 12.72
N THR A 176 -2.21 3.35 13.58
CA THR A 176 -2.41 4.35 14.65
C THR A 176 -2.57 5.77 14.09
N GLU A 177 -2.06 6.01 12.88
CA GLU A 177 -2.17 7.27 12.16
C GLU A 177 -3.62 7.63 11.77
N ASN A 178 -4.53 6.65 11.72
CA ASN A 178 -5.92 6.90 11.32
C ASN A 178 -6.87 7.11 12.51
N VAL A 179 -6.36 7.11 13.74
CA VAL A 179 -7.15 7.20 14.98
C VAL A 179 -7.98 8.50 15.04
N VAL A 180 -7.40 9.63 14.64
CA VAL A 180 -8.12 10.91 14.65
C VAL A 180 -9.27 10.91 13.63
N VAL A 181 -9.04 10.36 12.42
CA VAL A 181 -10.09 10.20 11.41
C VAL A 181 -11.23 9.33 11.94
N ARG A 182 -10.91 8.21 12.60
CA ARG A 182 -11.91 7.34 13.23
C ARG A 182 -12.78 8.12 14.21
N ASP A 183 -12.15 8.87 15.11
CA ASP A 183 -12.86 9.55 16.18
C ASP A 183 -13.74 10.68 15.63
N ILE A 184 -13.25 11.45 14.64
CA ILE A 184 -14.03 12.47 13.93
C ILE A 184 -15.21 11.83 13.21
N GLN A 185 -14.98 10.78 12.41
CA GLN A 185 -16.04 10.14 11.62
C GLN A 185 -17.15 9.55 12.51
N ARG A 186 -16.79 8.95 13.64
CA ARG A 186 -17.77 8.45 14.62
C ARG A 186 -18.52 9.58 15.29
N TYR A 187 -17.82 10.65 15.64
CA TYR A 187 -18.43 11.84 16.24
C TYR A 187 -19.45 12.50 15.29
N LEU A 188 -19.10 12.68 14.01
CA LEU A 188 -19.99 13.28 13.02
C LEU A 188 -21.26 12.46 12.82
N ARG A 189 -21.15 11.13 12.91
CA ARG A 189 -22.24 10.18 12.66
C ARG A 189 -22.94 9.69 13.93
N ARG A 190 -22.69 10.31 15.09
CA ARG A 190 -23.13 9.81 16.41
C ARG A 190 -24.65 9.84 16.63
N ASN A 191 -25.34 10.76 15.96
CA ASN A 191 -26.79 10.96 16.09
C ASN A 191 -27.58 10.32 14.94
N ASP A 192 -26.89 9.71 13.96
CA ASP A 192 -27.54 9.07 12.82
C ASP A 192 -28.13 7.71 13.21
N VAL A 193 -29.12 7.25 12.43
CA VAL A 193 -29.89 6.02 12.74
C VAL A 193 -29.74 4.92 11.71
N ASP A 194 -28.94 5.12 10.66
CA ASP A 194 -28.70 4.09 9.64
C ASP A 194 -27.77 2.95 10.12
N ASP A 195 -27.69 1.87 9.34
CA ASP A 195 -26.96 0.65 9.69
C ASP A 195 -25.45 0.86 9.88
N ARG A 196 -24.91 1.99 9.40
CA ARG A 196 -23.51 2.41 9.47
C ARG A 196 -23.32 3.66 10.33
N ALA A 197 -24.27 4.02 11.18
CA ALA A 197 -24.12 5.17 12.08
C ALA A 197 -23.13 4.90 13.24
N ALA A 198 -22.71 5.97 13.89
CA ALA A 198 -21.86 5.98 15.10
C ALA A 198 -20.63 5.05 14.97
N GLU A 199 -20.43 4.11 15.88
CA GLU A 199 -19.27 3.20 15.91
C GLU A 199 -19.07 2.39 14.60
N ARG A 200 -20.15 2.18 13.84
CA ARG A 200 -20.15 1.41 12.58
C ARG A 200 -19.82 2.26 11.35
N SER A 201 -19.65 3.58 11.52
CA SER A 201 -19.30 4.52 10.44
C SER A 201 -17.82 4.47 10.07
N TYR A 202 -17.03 3.67 10.76
CA TYR A 202 -15.62 3.46 10.51
C TYR A 202 -15.25 1.98 10.58
N VAL A 203 -14.52 1.50 9.58
CA VAL A 203 -14.08 0.10 9.49
C VAL A 203 -12.59 0.05 9.21
N THR A 204 -11.86 -0.63 10.09
CA THR A 204 -10.49 -1.03 9.83
C THR A 204 -10.45 -2.41 9.15
N GLY A 205 -9.51 -2.59 8.24
CA GLY A 205 -9.26 -3.88 7.61
C GLY A 205 -7.78 -4.11 7.37
N ALA A 206 -7.42 -5.34 6.99
CA ALA A 206 -6.10 -5.59 6.42
C ALA A 206 -5.97 -4.81 5.09
N SER A 207 -4.75 -4.38 4.74
CA SER A 207 -4.43 -3.61 3.53
C SER A 207 -5.05 -4.20 2.27
N THR A 208 -5.01 -5.54 2.14
CA THR A 208 -5.66 -6.31 1.05
C THR A 208 -7.18 -6.11 0.90
N ALA A 209 -7.83 -5.45 1.86
CA ALA A 209 -9.24 -5.08 1.84
C ALA A 209 -9.49 -3.61 1.45
N ASN A 210 -8.46 -2.76 1.46
CA ASN A 210 -8.46 -1.37 1.00
C ASN A 210 -8.15 -1.26 -0.51
N GLN A 211 -8.79 -2.13 -1.29
CA GLN A 211 -8.34 -2.47 -2.65
C GLN A 211 -8.41 -1.30 -3.64
N ARG A 212 -9.29 -0.32 -3.40
CA ARG A 212 -9.50 0.80 -4.32
C ARG A 212 -8.27 1.69 -4.38
N ILE A 213 -7.80 2.15 -3.22
CA ILE A 213 -6.65 3.04 -3.12
C ILE A 213 -5.34 2.28 -3.36
N GLU A 214 -5.20 1.06 -2.83
CA GLU A 214 -4.03 0.21 -3.09
C GLU A 214 -3.81 -0.02 -4.60
N SER A 215 -4.89 -0.34 -5.34
CA SER A 215 -4.80 -0.52 -6.78
C SER A 215 -4.50 0.81 -7.50
N TRP A 216 -4.94 1.93 -6.95
CA TRP A 216 -4.75 3.25 -7.53
C TRP A 216 -3.31 3.76 -7.38
N TRP A 217 -2.62 3.40 -6.29
CA TRP A 217 -1.18 3.72 -6.12
C TRP A 217 -0.32 3.25 -7.30
N GLY A 218 -0.66 2.11 -7.89
CA GLY A 218 0.02 1.60 -9.08
C GLY A 218 -0.14 2.48 -10.32
N VAL A 219 -1.23 3.25 -10.42
CA VAL A 219 -1.45 4.25 -11.47
C VAL A 219 -0.64 5.50 -11.16
N MET A 220 -0.84 6.11 -9.99
CA MET A 220 -0.10 7.30 -9.55
C MET A 220 1.41 7.14 -9.72
N ARG A 221 1.94 5.97 -9.34
CA ARG A 221 3.35 5.66 -9.53
C ARG A 221 3.78 5.81 -10.99
N LYS A 222 3.06 5.15 -11.91
CA LYS A 222 3.39 5.17 -13.34
C LYS A 222 3.24 6.53 -13.97
N GLU A 223 2.22 7.29 -13.58
CA GLU A 223 1.86 8.55 -14.22
C GLU A 223 2.77 9.73 -13.79
N GLY A 224 3.43 9.66 -12.63
CA GLY A 224 4.36 10.74 -12.28
C GLY A 224 5.24 10.56 -11.05
N ILE A 225 5.05 9.54 -10.21
CA ILE A 225 5.88 9.37 -9.00
C ILE A 225 7.12 8.48 -9.22
N ASP A 226 7.13 7.62 -10.24
CA ASP A 226 8.30 6.77 -10.53
C ASP A 226 9.59 7.56 -10.80
N PRO A 227 9.58 8.65 -11.61
CA PRO A 227 10.78 9.46 -11.82
C PRO A 227 11.38 10.03 -10.53
N TRP A 228 10.54 10.42 -9.55
CA TRP A 228 10.99 10.91 -8.26
C TRP A 228 11.61 9.81 -7.39
N ILE A 229 11.04 8.60 -7.44
CA ILE A 229 11.62 7.44 -6.74
C ILE A 229 13.02 7.14 -7.30
N THR A 230 13.18 7.20 -8.63
CA THR A 230 14.46 6.98 -9.31
C THR A 230 15.45 8.08 -8.96
N LEU A 231 15.10 9.35 -9.16
CA LEU A 231 15.97 10.50 -8.89
C LEU A 231 16.51 10.50 -7.45
N LEU A 232 15.62 10.34 -6.46
CA LEU A 232 16.04 10.34 -5.05
C LEU A 232 16.82 9.07 -4.69
N GLY A 233 16.56 7.96 -5.39
CA GLY A 233 17.36 6.73 -5.30
C GLY A 233 18.78 6.93 -5.81
N GLU A 234 18.94 7.58 -6.96
CA GLU A 234 20.25 7.90 -7.56
C GLU A 234 21.07 8.81 -6.65
N LEU A 235 20.45 9.87 -6.09
CA LEU A 235 21.13 10.73 -5.11
C LEU A 235 21.67 9.94 -3.91
N LYS A 236 20.93 8.94 -3.46
CA LYS A 236 21.37 8.06 -2.37
C LYS A 236 22.50 7.13 -2.80
N ASP A 237 22.38 6.52 -3.98
CA ASP A 237 23.36 5.56 -4.48
C ASP A 237 24.71 6.24 -4.82
N GLU A 238 24.68 7.52 -5.23
CA GLU A 238 25.86 8.35 -5.47
C GLU A 238 26.48 8.95 -4.19
N GLY A 239 25.83 8.78 -3.04
CA GLY A 239 26.32 9.28 -1.75
C GLY A 239 25.98 10.74 -1.46
N PHE A 240 25.14 11.38 -2.26
CA PHE A 240 24.61 12.73 -2.01
C PHE A 240 23.42 12.76 -1.03
N PHE A 241 22.90 11.59 -0.65
CA PHE A 241 21.81 11.46 0.32
C PHE A 241 22.13 10.34 1.33
N SER A 242 22.50 10.73 2.55
CA SER A 242 22.74 9.83 3.68
C SER A 242 21.45 9.42 4.40
N GLY A 243 20.39 10.22 4.28
CA GLY A 243 19.09 9.97 4.89
C GLY A 243 18.97 10.40 6.35
N ASP A 244 19.89 11.27 6.77
CA ASP A 244 19.81 11.96 8.04
C ASP A 244 18.66 12.99 8.06
N PHE A 245 18.57 13.75 9.15
CA PHE A 245 17.53 14.77 9.29
C PHE A 245 17.68 15.91 8.27
N VAL A 246 18.92 16.32 7.97
CA VAL A 246 19.21 17.45 7.09
C VAL A 246 18.84 17.09 5.65
N ASP A 247 19.24 15.92 5.19
CA ASP A 247 18.96 15.43 3.84
C ASP A 247 17.45 15.32 3.58
N LYS A 248 16.70 14.82 4.57
CA LYS A 248 15.24 14.74 4.50
C LYS A 248 14.59 16.11 4.50
N ALA A 249 15.07 17.03 5.34
CA ALA A 249 14.57 18.41 5.38
C ALA A 249 14.83 19.14 4.04
N LEU A 250 16.02 18.96 3.45
CA LEU A 250 16.35 19.51 2.14
C LEU A 250 15.48 18.89 1.05
N SER A 251 15.27 17.57 1.07
CA SER A 251 14.40 16.89 0.11
C SER A 251 12.95 17.38 0.20
N GLN A 252 12.45 17.54 1.42
CA GLN A 252 11.13 18.12 1.67
C GLN A 252 11.05 19.57 1.15
N PHE A 253 12.06 20.39 1.39
CA PHE A 253 12.07 21.78 0.95
C PHE A 253 12.13 21.91 -0.57
N CYS A 254 13.02 21.16 -1.23
CA CYS A 254 13.29 21.27 -2.66
C CYS A 254 12.23 20.57 -3.52
N PHE A 255 11.81 19.36 -3.14
CA PHE A 255 11.06 18.48 -4.04
C PHE A 255 9.59 18.35 -3.66
N MET A 256 9.21 18.48 -2.38
CA MET A 256 7.82 18.29 -1.96
C MET A 256 6.82 19.24 -2.66
N PRO A 257 7.11 20.54 -2.84
CA PRO A 257 6.19 21.44 -3.57
C PRO A 257 5.97 21.00 -5.01
N ILE A 258 7.04 20.57 -5.70
CA ILE A 258 6.99 20.11 -7.09
C ILE A 258 6.23 18.78 -7.18
N ILE A 259 6.49 17.86 -6.25
CA ILE A 259 5.76 16.60 -6.15
C ILE A 259 4.27 16.89 -5.91
N GLN A 260 3.92 17.87 -5.08
CA GLN A 260 2.52 18.25 -4.87
C GLN A 260 1.86 18.76 -6.16
N GLU A 261 2.55 19.56 -6.98
CA GLU A 261 2.03 19.98 -8.29
C GLU A 261 1.77 18.78 -9.20
N VAL A 262 2.72 17.84 -9.28
CA VAL A 262 2.54 16.57 -10.02
C VAL A 262 1.34 15.77 -9.51
N LEU A 263 1.15 15.68 -8.20
CA LEU A 263 0.00 15.01 -7.60
C LEU A 263 -1.32 15.71 -7.97
N ASN A 264 -1.36 17.04 -7.95
CA ASN A 264 -2.55 17.81 -8.34
C ASN A 264 -2.93 17.54 -9.80
N ASP A 265 -1.94 17.52 -10.70
CA ASP A 265 -2.15 17.21 -12.12
C ASP A 265 -2.65 15.78 -12.32
N ILE A 266 -2.04 14.79 -11.65
CA ILE A 266 -2.48 13.39 -11.68
C ILE A 266 -3.92 13.28 -11.17
N GLN A 267 -4.26 13.95 -10.07
CA GLN A 267 -5.61 13.97 -9.52
C GLN A 267 -6.61 14.55 -10.53
N GLY A 268 -6.31 15.71 -11.13
CA GLY A 268 -7.17 16.35 -12.12
C GLY A 268 -7.40 15.48 -13.35
N VAL A 269 -6.34 14.91 -13.93
CA VAL A 269 -6.44 14.01 -15.08
C VAL A 269 -7.22 12.74 -14.72
N TRP A 270 -6.93 12.13 -13.57
CA TRP A 270 -7.63 10.93 -13.11
C TRP A 270 -9.12 11.20 -12.87
N ASN A 271 -9.48 12.33 -12.30
CA ASN A 271 -10.87 12.64 -12.01
C ASN A 271 -11.69 12.89 -13.29
N ALA A 272 -11.05 13.42 -14.34
CA ALA A 272 -11.65 13.68 -15.65
C ALA A 272 -11.57 12.50 -16.65
N HIS A 273 -10.66 11.52 -16.46
CA HIS A 273 -10.49 10.45 -17.45
C HIS A 273 -11.66 9.45 -17.46
N ARG A 274 -11.89 8.80 -18.60
CA ARG A 274 -12.90 7.75 -18.72
C ARG A 274 -12.34 6.38 -18.32
N ILE A 275 -12.92 5.79 -17.29
CA ILE A 275 -12.61 4.41 -16.90
C ILE A 275 -13.39 3.43 -17.78
N ARG A 276 -12.66 2.48 -18.37
CA ARG A 276 -13.23 1.44 -19.24
C ARG A 276 -14.17 0.49 -18.48
N PRO A 277 -15.24 0.01 -19.13
CA PRO A 277 -16.11 -1.03 -18.58
C PRO A 277 -15.35 -2.29 -18.16
N SER A 278 -15.73 -2.85 -17.02
CA SER A 278 -15.20 -4.12 -16.51
C SER A 278 -16.25 -5.22 -16.63
N LYS A 279 -15.81 -6.49 -16.67
CA LYS A 279 -16.75 -7.63 -16.62
C LYS A 279 -17.46 -7.77 -15.26
N ASN A 280 -17.03 -7.03 -14.23
CA ASN A 280 -17.69 -7.00 -12.94
C ASN A 280 -18.78 -5.94 -12.97
N THR A 281 -20.04 -6.37 -12.95
CA THR A 281 -21.23 -5.51 -12.97
C THR A 281 -21.35 -4.61 -11.74
N ASN A 282 -20.74 -5.00 -10.60
CA ASN A 282 -20.82 -4.23 -9.36
C ASN A 282 -19.85 -3.04 -9.31
N VAL A 283 -19.03 -2.85 -10.36
CA VAL A 283 -18.08 -1.74 -10.44
C VAL A 283 -18.48 -0.85 -11.60
N PRO A 284 -19.01 0.36 -11.33
CA PRO A 284 -19.45 1.26 -12.39
C PRO A 284 -18.27 1.70 -13.24
N SER A 285 -18.55 2.00 -14.52
CA SER A 285 -17.60 2.56 -15.46
C SER A 285 -18.10 3.91 -15.98
N GLY A 286 -17.18 4.83 -16.22
CA GLY A 286 -17.50 6.21 -16.53
C GLY A 286 -16.34 7.12 -16.20
N ILE A 287 -16.60 8.43 -16.22
CA ILE A 287 -15.67 9.45 -15.75
C ILE A 287 -15.87 9.60 -14.24
N PRO A 288 -14.83 9.50 -13.38
CA PRO A 288 -14.96 9.60 -11.93
C PRO A 288 -15.75 10.82 -11.47
N ASP A 289 -15.48 12.01 -12.03
CA ASP A 289 -16.22 13.22 -11.68
C ASP A 289 -17.70 13.12 -12.02
N VAL A 290 -18.04 12.61 -13.20
CA VAL A 290 -19.45 12.46 -13.60
C VAL A 290 -20.16 11.40 -12.73
N MET A 291 -19.48 10.29 -12.41
CA MET A 291 -20.02 9.27 -11.50
C MET A 291 -20.20 9.79 -10.08
N TYR A 292 -19.33 10.69 -9.63
CA TYR A 292 -19.38 11.29 -8.29
C TYR A 292 -20.45 12.38 -8.19
N LEU A 293 -20.53 13.28 -9.19
CA LEU A 293 -21.44 14.43 -9.19
C LEU A 293 -22.86 14.10 -9.68
N ALA A 294 -23.01 13.10 -10.56
CA ALA A 294 -24.28 12.71 -11.15
C ALA A 294 -24.53 11.19 -11.04
N PRO A 295 -24.56 10.61 -9.81
CA PRO A 295 -24.70 9.16 -9.63
C PRO A 295 -26.02 8.57 -10.15
N HIS A 296 -27.06 9.40 -10.28
CA HIS A 296 -28.37 8.98 -10.81
C HIS A 296 -28.28 8.42 -12.24
N LEU A 297 -27.27 8.82 -13.03
CA LEU A 297 -27.01 8.27 -14.37
C LEU A 297 -26.59 6.78 -14.33
N TRP A 298 -26.18 6.28 -13.16
CA TRP A 298 -25.85 4.87 -12.90
C TRP A 298 -26.88 4.18 -12.01
N GLY A 299 -28.05 4.79 -11.78
CA GLY A 299 -29.08 4.26 -10.87
C GLY A 299 -28.63 4.23 -9.41
N ALA A 300 -27.67 5.07 -9.04
CA ALA A 300 -27.16 5.24 -7.68
C ALA A 300 -27.55 6.61 -7.12
N GLU A 301 -27.46 6.75 -5.81
CA GLU A 301 -27.72 8.01 -5.10
C GLU A 301 -26.45 8.51 -4.41
N ASP A 302 -26.35 9.81 -4.21
CA ASP A 302 -25.30 10.37 -3.36
C ASP A 302 -25.57 9.97 -1.90
N CYS A 303 -24.59 9.31 -1.29
CA CYS A 303 -24.69 8.83 0.09
C CYS A 303 -24.09 9.82 1.08
N LEU A 304 -23.72 11.03 0.67
CA LEU A 304 -23.14 12.05 1.55
C LEU A 304 -24.08 12.36 2.71
N VAL A 305 -23.53 12.43 3.92
CA VAL A 305 -24.25 12.77 5.15
C VAL A 305 -23.94 14.23 5.47
N PRO A 306 -24.92 15.14 5.35
CA PRO A 306 -24.70 16.56 5.62
C PRO A 306 -24.25 16.82 7.05
N LEU A 307 -23.40 17.84 7.24
CA LEU A 307 -23.08 18.33 8.58
C LEU A 307 -24.26 19.10 9.17
N THR A 308 -24.55 18.91 10.46
CA THR A 308 -25.44 19.81 11.20
C THR A 308 -24.70 21.12 11.52
N GLU A 309 -25.39 22.26 11.56
CA GLU A 309 -24.77 23.59 11.80
C GLU A 309 -23.83 23.62 13.01
N ASP A 310 -24.19 22.97 14.12
CA ASP A 310 -23.38 22.88 15.34
C ASP A 310 -22.04 22.15 15.14
N LEU A 311 -22.00 21.17 14.23
CA LEU A 311 -20.80 20.37 13.93
C LEU A 311 -19.83 21.17 13.07
N THR A 312 -20.36 21.95 12.13
CA THR A 312 -19.60 22.84 11.26
C THR A 312 -18.83 23.88 12.08
N THR A 313 -19.49 24.53 13.04
CA THR A 313 -18.85 25.50 13.95
C THR A 313 -17.80 24.85 14.85
N SER A 314 -18.05 23.64 15.35
CA SER A 314 -17.12 22.91 16.21
C SER A 314 -15.85 22.48 15.48
N LEU A 315 -15.97 22.03 14.22
CA LEU A 315 -14.83 21.66 13.37
C LEU A 315 -13.94 22.88 13.08
N LEU A 316 -14.54 23.99 12.66
CA LEU A 316 -13.84 25.24 12.35
C LEU A 316 -13.01 25.77 13.53
N LEU A 317 -13.54 25.72 14.75
CA LEU A 317 -12.86 26.18 15.97
C LEU A 317 -11.69 25.27 16.41
N SER A 318 -11.73 23.98 16.08
CA SER A 318 -10.79 22.99 16.60
C SER A 318 -9.50 22.81 15.77
N LEU A 319 -9.51 23.16 14.48
CA LEU A 319 -8.45 22.75 13.54
C LEU A 319 -7.79 23.88 12.73
N HIS A 320 -8.35 25.09 12.71
CA HIS A 320 -7.78 26.22 11.94
C HIS A 320 -6.46 26.80 12.48
N SER A 321 -5.97 26.35 13.65
CA SER A 321 -4.76 26.91 14.27
C SER A 321 -3.42 26.25 13.88
N PRO A 322 -3.30 24.94 13.54
CA PRO A 322 -1.99 24.34 13.22
C PRO A 322 -1.76 23.94 11.74
N LEU A 323 -2.80 23.77 10.92
CA LEU A 323 -2.66 23.21 9.56
C LEU A 323 -1.96 24.15 8.56
N LEU A 324 -2.10 25.46 8.74
CA LEU A 324 -1.44 26.48 7.91
C LEU A 324 0.11 26.45 8.00
N LEU A 325 0.69 25.80 9.01
CA LEU A 325 2.14 25.68 9.17
C LEU A 325 2.73 24.45 8.46
N GLN A 326 1.93 23.42 8.16
CA GLN A 326 2.43 22.16 7.56
C GLN A 326 2.12 22.05 6.07
N THR A 327 0.99 22.57 5.60
CA THR A 327 0.79 22.84 4.18
C THR A 327 1.52 24.14 3.89
N GLY A 328 2.63 24.11 3.16
CA GLY A 328 3.44 25.29 2.78
C GLY A 328 2.72 26.32 1.89
N LYS A 329 1.41 26.54 2.08
CA LYS A 329 0.66 27.64 1.51
C LYS A 329 0.97 28.87 2.38
N VAL A 330 1.80 29.77 1.84
CA VAL A 330 2.03 31.18 2.22
C VAL A 330 3.35 31.53 2.95
N LEU A 331 4.05 30.62 3.65
CA LEU A 331 5.28 31.03 4.37
C LEU A 331 6.63 30.88 3.62
N SER A 332 6.71 30.11 2.53
CA SER A 332 8.01 29.90 1.84
C SER A 332 8.43 31.04 0.90
N ALA A 333 7.48 31.72 0.25
CA ALA A 333 7.80 32.74 -0.76
C ALA A 333 8.02 34.15 -0.18
N VAL A 334 7.38 34.47 0.95
CA VAL A 334 7.46 35.82 1.57
C VAL A 334 8.61 35.90 2.57
N TYR A 335 8.77 34.87 3.42
CA TYR A 335 9.83 34.87 4.45
C TYR A 335 11.24 34.82 3.84
N CYS A 336 11.41 34.07 2.74
CA CYS A 336 12.70 34.01 2.04
C CYS A 336 12.98 35.27 1.20
N ARG A 337 11.95 35.95 0.68
CA ARG A 337 12.13 37.26 0.01
C ARG A 337 12.56 38.35 0.98
N GLU A 338 12.00 38.37 2.18
CA GLU A 338 12.35 39.39 3.18
C GLU A 338 13.71 39.13 3.83
N GLN A 339 14.11 37.87 4.05
CA GLN A 339 15.44 37.56 4.60
C GLN A 339 16.58 37.64 3.59
N CYS A 340 16.36 37.36 2.29
CA CYS A 340 17.36 37.61 1.24
C CYS A 340 17.71 39.10 1.08
N VAL A 341 16.76 40.01 1.37
CA VAL A 341 17.00 41.46 1.33
C VAL A 341 17.82 41.95 2.53
N LEU A 342 17.89 41.16 3.62
CA LEU A 342 18.53 41.56 4.88
C LEU A 342 19.90 40.92 5.15
N GLY A 343 20.42 40.08 4.25
CA GLY A 343 21.85 39.68 4.26
C GLY A 343 22.35 39.01 5.54
N ARG A 344 21.51 38.24 6.23
CA ARG A 344 21.87 37.55 7.49
C ARG A 344 21.54 36.06 7.39
N ASP A 345 22.34 35.32 6.63
CA ASP A 345 22.72 33.92 6.92
C ASP A 345 23.55 33.34 5.76
N LEU A 346 24.85 33.14 5.99
CA LEU A 346 25.76 32.52 5.02
C LEU A 346 25.36 31.06 4.66
N LEU A 347 24.64 30.37 5.55
CA LEU A 347 24.13 29.01 5.31
C LEU A 347 22.99 28.96 4.27
N ALA A 348 22.14 29.99 4.22
CA ALA A 348 21.09 30.10 3.22
C ALA A 348 21.66 30.47 1.84
N PHE A 349 22.70 31.32 1.79
CA PHE A 349 23.40 31.66 0.56
C PHE A 349 24.20 30.46 0.00
N MET A 350 24.88 29.70 0.86
CA MET A 350 25.57 28.48 0.43
C MET A 350 24.59 27.40 -0.05
N CYS A 351 23.44 27.24 0.60
CA CYS A 351 22.39 26.33 0.11
C CYS A 351 21.87 26.78 -1.25
N ILE A 352 21.65 28.08 -1.47
CA ILE A 352 21.19 28.59 -2.76
C ILE A 352 22.27 28.46 -3.84
N GLU A 353 23.56 28.69 -3.56
CA GLU A 353 24.62 28.49 -4.56
C GLU A 353 24.83 27.01 -4.89
N TYR A 354 24.76 26.12 -3.89
CA TYR A 354 24.85 24.67 -4.12
C TYR A 354 23.62 24.15 -4.86
N ILE A 355 22.41 24.62 -4.51
CA ILE A 355 21.16 24.30 -5.18
C ILE A 355 21.09 24.96 -6.57
N GLN A 356 21.62 26.17 -6.78
CA GLN A 356 21.69 26.80 -8.10
C GLN A 356 22.74 26.14 -8.97
N GLN A 357 23.87 25.66 -8.44
CA GLN A 357 24.82 24.84 -9.20
C GLN A 357 24.21 23.48 -9.55
N PHE A 358 23.52 22.82 -8.63
CA PHE A 358 22.87 21.53 -8.87
C PHE A 358 21.68 21.65 -9.84
N ILE A 359 20.81 22.64 -9.65
CA ILE A 359 19.69 22.95 -10.55
C ILE A 359 20.21 23.46 -11.89
N CYS A 360 21.22 24.32 -11.97
CA CYS A 360 21.68 24.85 -13.27
C CYS A 360 22.38 23.76 -14.12
N VAL A 361 23.14 22.86 -13.49
CA VAL A 361 23.80 21.76 -14.21
C VAL A 361 22.78 20.68 -14.62
N HIS A 362 21.82 20.30 -13.76
CA HIS A 362 20.88 19.20 -14.07
C HIS A 362 19.55 19.64 -14.68
N ARG A 363 19.11 20.89 -14.56
CA ARG A 363 17.91 21.40 -15.26
C ARG A 363 18.13 21.47 -16.76
N ILE A 364 19.37 21.66 -17.23
CA ILE A 364 19.70 21.59 -18.66
C ILE A 364 19.60 20.15 -19.15
N GLU A 365 20.13 19.17 -18.43
CA GLU A 365 20.09 17.76 -18.84
C GLU A 365 18.69 17.13 -18.69
N VAL A 366 17.96 17.45 -17.62
CA VAL A 366 16.58 16.95 -17.40
C VAL A 366 15.60 17.58 -18.39
N LEU A 367 15.66 18.90 -18.65
CA LEU A 367 14.80 19.51 -19.68
C LEU A 367 15.19 19.07 -21.10
N GLN A 368 16.48 18.81 -21.38
CA GLN A 368 16.92 18.27 -22.67
C GLN A 368 16.52 16.80 -22.86
N SER A 369 16.50 15.98 -21.80
CA SER A 369 15.99 14.60 -21.87
C SER A 369 14.47 14.56 -22.08
N LEU A 370 13.72 15.41 -21.38
CA LEU A 370 12.26 15.51 -21.51
C LEU A 370 11.81 16.14 -22.84
N GLN A 371 12.64 16.98 -23.48
CA GLN A 371 12.39 17.47 -24.84
C GLN A 371 12.76 16.46 -25.93
N LYS A 372 13.74 15.58 -25.69
CA LYS A 372 14.11 14.50 -26.65
C LYS A 372 13.06 13.40 -26.78
N ASP A 373 12.26 13.15 -25.76
CA ASP A 373 11.18 12.15 -25.84
C ASP A 373 9.88 12.68 -26.48
N ARG A 374 9.70 14.01 -26.57
CA ARG A 374 8.55 14.60 -27.28
C ARG A 374 8.71 14.63 -28.80
N SER A 375 9.88 14.34 -29.37
CA SER A 375 10.08 14.28 -30.83
C SER A 375 9.71 12.93 -31.47
N PHE A 376 9.14 11.99 -30.71
CA PHE A 376 8.62 10.70 -31.22
C PHE A 376 7.09 10.62 -31.32
N LEU A 377 6.36 11.72 -31.07
CA LEU A 377 4.90 11.80 -31.20
C LEU A 377 4.44 12.95 -32.12
N LEU A 378 5.11 13.09 -33.27
CA LEU A 378 4.55 13.74 -34.46
C LEU A 378 4.61 12.79 -35.65
#